data_AF-A0A1H9LB54-F1
#
_entry.id   AF-A0A1H9LB54-F1
#
_cell.length_a   1.000
_cell.length_b   1.000
_cell.length_c   1.000
_cell.angle_alpha   90.00
_cell.angle_beta   90.00
_cell.angle_gamma   90.00
#
_symmetry.space_group_name_H-M   'P 1'
#
loop_
_entity.id
_entity.type
_entity.pdbx_description
1 polymer ?
#
loop_
_entity_poly.entity_id
_entity_poly.type
_entity_poly.pdbx_seq_one_letter_code
_entity_poly.pdbx_strand_id
1 'polypeptide(L)'
;MPSDTHTETVVRRFRESDFEVTSVVADPADAQQVLYGTVTRNGVLVGSYYCTDRIRQSGWRAVTAHGEHLTFGDEPVELTYDGDAVFLLMKNAESPA
;
A
#
# COMPACT_ATOMS: atom_id res chain seq x y z
N MET A 1 10.13 -10.13 -33.64
CA MET A 1 10.80 -9.25 -32.65
C MET A 1 10.07 -9.49 -31.34
N PRO A 2 10.72 -10.00 -30.28
CA PRO A 2 10.09 -9.93 -28.97
C PRO A 2 10.08 -8.45 -28.59
N SER A 3 8.90 -7.92 -28.28
CA SER A 3 8.85 -6.64 -27.58
C SER A 3 9.49 -6.89 -26.22
N ASP A 4 10.66 -6.33 -25.98
CA ASP A 4 11.17 -6.17 -24.63
C ASP A 4 10.15 -5.32 -23.89
N THR A 5 9.24 -5.97 -23.17
CA THR A 5 8.36 -5.29 -22.23
C THR A 5 9.27 -4.79 -21.12
N HIS A 6 9.79 -3.58 -21.28
CA HIS A 6 10.59 -2.94 -20.26
C HIS A 6 9.69 -2.76 -19.04
N THR A 7 9.91 -3.57 -18.00
CA THR A 7 9.23 -3.42 -16.72
C THR A 7 9.61 -2.05 -16.14
N GLU A 8 8.78 -1.04 -16.40
CA GLU A 8 8.98 0.31 -15.90
C GLU A 8 8.30 0.41 -14.53
N THR A 9 9.07 0.66 -13.47
CA THR A 9 8.47 0.96 -12.18
C THR A 9 7.91 2.38 -12.20
N VAL A 10 6.60 2.52 -11.97
CA VAL A 10 5.93 3.83 -11.95
C VAL A 10 5.43 4.19 -10.55
N VAL A 11 5.33 5.50 -10.30
CA VAL A 11 4.66 6.02 -9.11
C VAL A 11 3.25 6.44 -9.48
N ARG A 12 2.26 5.86 -8.82
CA ARG A 12 0.85 6.26 -8.93
C ARG A 12 0.45 7.05 -7.70
N ARG A 13 -0.40 8.05 -7.91
CA ARG A 13 -1.00 8.84 -6.84
C ARG A 13 -2.49 8.93 -7.04
N PHE A 14 -3.23 8.76 -5.97
CA PHE A 14 -4.65 9.12 -5.94
C PHE A 14 -4.99 9.76 -4.60
N ARG A 15 -6.09 10.49 -4.60
CA ARG A 15 -6.57 11.21 -3.43
C ARG A 15 -7.98 10.75 -3.11
N GLU A 16 -8.24 10.50 -1.83
CA GLU A 16 -9.55 10.18 -1.29
C GLU A 16 -9.79 11.07 -0.07
N SER A 17 -10.70 12.04 -0.20
CA SER A 17 -10.95 13.06 0.83
C SER A 17 -9.66 13.82 1.22
N ASP A 18 -9.28 13.80 2.50
CA ASP A 18 -8.06 14.41 3.04
C ASP A 18 -6.83 13.49 2.91
N PHE A 19 -7.03 12.26 2.43
CA PHE A 19 -5.98 11.27 2.29
C PHE A 19 -5.39 11.27 0.89
N GLU A 20 -4.07 11.16 0.81
CA GLU A 20 -3.34 10.93 -0.44
C GLU A 20 -2.56 9.63 -0.33
N VAL A 21 -2.75 8.78 -1.34
CA VAL A 21 -2.09 7.49 -1.48
C VAL A 21 -1.07 7.59 -2.59
N THR A 22 0.17 7.24 -2.29
CA THR A 22 1.26 7.14 -3.27
C THR A 22 1.76 5.71 -3.30
N SER A 23 1.72 5.07 -4.47
CA SER A 23 2.06 3.65 -4.64
C SER A 23 3.12 3.47 -5.71
N VAL A 24 4.05 2.56 -5.47
CA VAL A 24 5.06 2.10 -6.43
C VAL A 24 4.53 0.84 -7.09
N VAL A 25 4.36 0.88 -8.41
CA VAL A 25 3.83 -0.22 -9.22
C VAL A 25 4.92 -0.75 -10.13
N ALA A 26 5.12 -2.07 -10.13
CA ALA A 26 6.18 -2.72 -10.90
C ALA A 26 5.96 -2.65 -12.42
N ASP A 27 4.70 -2.73 -12.86
CA ASP A 27 4.31 -2.66 -14.27
C ASP A 27 3.08 -1.74 -14.43
N PRO A 28 3.16 -0.61 -15.16
CA PRO A 28 2.02 0.27 -15.39
C PRO A 28 0.91 -0.37 -16.22
N ALA A 29 1.20 -1.39 -17.04
CA ALA A 29 0.18 -2.11 -17.80
C ALA A 29 -0.65 -3.04 -16.90
N ASP A 30 -0.13 -3.39 -15.73
CA ASP A 30 -0.77 -4.26 -14.75
C ASP A 30 -0.90 -3.54 -13.40
N ALA A 31 -2.07 -2.93 -13.20
CA ALA A 31 -2.38 -2.17 -12.00
C ALA A 31 -2.34 -3.00 -10.70
N GLN A 32 -2.28 -4.33 -10.78
CA GLN A 32 -2.24 -5.22 -9.61
C GLN A 32 -0.81 -5.39 -9.04
N GLN A 33 0.23 -4.94 -9.74
CA GLN A 33 1.62 -5.13 -9.32
C GLN A 33 2.13 -4.06 -8.33
N VAL A 34 1.34 -3.74 -7.31
CA VAL A 34 1.74 -2.78 -6.28
C VAL A 34 2.79 -3.41 -5.37
N LEU A 35 3.99 -2.82 -5.33
CA LEU A 35 5.08 -3.28 -4.49
C LEU A 35 5.01 -2.69 -3.07
N TYR A 36 4.67 -1.41 -3.01
CA TYR A 36 4.71 -0.59 -1.81
C TYR A 36 3.81 0.63 -2.00
N GLY A 37 3.22 1.14 -0.91
CA GLY A 37 2.60 2.45 -0.92
C GLY A 37 2.61 3.13 0.44
N THR A 38 2.35 4.43 0.41
CA THR A 38 2.19 5.29 1.58
C THR A 38 0.84 5.97 1.55
N VAL A 39 0.24 6.12 2.72
CA VAL A 39 -0.97 6.91 2.93
C VAL A 39 -0.58 8.12 3.78
N THR A 40 -0.94 9.31 3.31
CA THR A 40 -0.79 10.56 4.05
C THR A 40 -2.16 11.20 4.25
N ARG A 41 -2.35 11.97 5.33
CA ARG A 41 -3.54 12.79 5.58
C ARG A 41 -3.09 14.22 5.77
N ASN A 42 -3.58 15.13 4.92
CA ASN A 42 -3.19 16.55 4.96
C ASN A 42 -1.65 16.75 4.96
N GLY A 43 -0.93 15.90 4.21
CA GLY A 43 0.54 15.94 4.09
C GLY A 43 1.30 15.25 5.23
N VAL A 44 0.63 14.71 6.24
CA VAL A 44 1.24 13.95 7.34
C VAL A 44 1.16 12.46 7.05
N LEU A 45 2.26 11.72 7.23
CA LEU A 45 2.26 10.27 7.08
C LEU A 45 1.31 9.62 8.08
N VAL A 46 0.39 8.80 7.56
CA VAL A 46 -0.51 7.95 8.35
C VAL A 46 0.11 6.56 8.50
N GLY A 47 0.70 6.06 7.42
CA GLY A 47 1.35 4.76 7.41
C GLY A 47 1.73 4.33 6.00
N SER A 48 2.27 3.13 5.92
CA SER A 48 2.70 2.52 4.68
C SER A 48 2.22 1.08 4.58
N TYR A 49 2.23 0.54 3.38
CA TYR A 49 1.89 -0.84 3.13
C TYR A 49 2.80 -1.45 2.07
N TYR A 50 3.00 -2.76 2.12
CA TYR A 50 3.87 -3.46 1.18
C TYR A 50 3.38 -4.87 0.89
N CYS A 51 3.71 -5.35 -0.31
CA CYS A 51 3.42 -6.71 -0.73
C CYS A 51 4.41 -7.70 -0.08
N THR A 52 3.90 -8.76 0.55
CA THR A 52 4.70 -9.76 1.27
C THR A 52 5.24 -10.85 0.35
N ASP A 53 4.47 -11.27 -0.66
CA ASP A 53 4.92 -12.17 -1.72
C ASP A 53 4.92 -11.45 -3.07
N ARG A 54 6.08 -10.92 -3.47
CA ARG A 54 6.26 -10.21 -4.75
C ARG A 54 6.17 -11.10 -5.98
N ILE A 55 6.41 -12.41 -5.82
CA ILE A 55 6.39 -13.36 -6.94
C ILE A 55 4.93 -13.69 -7.28
N ARG A 56 4.13 -13.95 -6.25
CA ARG A 56 2.69 -14.25 -6.39
C ARG A 56 1.81 -13.01 -6.39
N GLN A 57 2.39 -11.84 -6.07
CA GLN A 57 1.70 -10.57 -5.87
C GLN A 57 0.51 -10.75 -4.94
N SER A 58 0.80 -11.34 -3.78
CA SER A 58 -0.21 -11.70 -2.79
C SER A 58 0.28 -11.35 -1.40
N GLY A 59 -0.67 -11.07 -0.51
CA GLY A 59 -0.38 -10.70 0.86
C GLY A 59 0.09 -9.25 0.94
N TRP A 60 -0.58 -8.48 1.79
CA TRP A 60 -0.24 -7.09 2.06
C TRP A 60 -0.20 -6.86 3.55
N ARG A 61 0.83 -6.13 4.00
CA ARG A 61 0.96 -5.68 5.39
C ARG A 61 0.88 -4.18 5.44
N ALA A 62 0.18 -3.68 6.45
CA ALA A 62 0.11 -2.27 6.79
C ALA A 62 0.97 -1.97 8.02
N VAL A 63 1.57 -0.79 8.01
CA VAL A 63 2.50 -0.29 9.01
C VAL A 63 2.10 1.13 9.37
N THR A 64 2.05 1.45 10.66
CA THR A 64 1.75 2.79 11.16
C THR A 64 2.84 3.78 10.74
N ALA A 65 2.56 5.08 10.88
CA ALA A 65 3.55 6.14 10.68
C ALA A 65 4.82 5.97 11.55
N HIS A 66 4.73 5.25 12.66
CA HIS A 66 5.84 4.98 13.58
C HIS A 66 6.63 3.72 13.21
N GLY A 67 6.24 3.00 12.15
CA GLY A 67 6.91 1.77 11.74
C GLY A 67 6.37 0.51 12.43
N GLU A 68 5.26 0.59 13.15
CA GLU A 68 4.67 -0.56 13.85
C GLU A 68 3.74 -1.32 12.91
N HIS A 69 3.82 -2.65 12.92
CA HIS A 69 2.85 -3.47 12.20
C HIS A 69 1.48 -3.35 12.84
N LEU A 70 0.45 -3.14 12.01
CA LEU A 70 -0.91 -3.31 12.50
C LEU A 70 -1.14 -4.79 12.81
N THR A 71 -1.62 -5.07 14.02
CA THR A 71 -1.90 -6.43 14.50
C THR A 71 -3.38 -6.63 14.81
N PHE A 72 -3.84 -7.89 14.74
CA PHE A 72 -5.10 -8.32 15.31
C PHE A 72 -4.78 -9.24 16.49
N GLY A 73 -4.83 -8.70 17.71
CA GLY A 73 -4.19 -9.35 18.86
C GLY A 73 -2.66 -9.28 18.72
N ASP A 74 -1.99 -10.43 18.79
CA ASP A 74 -0.53 -10.52 18.72
C ASP A 74 0.00 -10.84 17.31
N GLU A 75 -0.88 -11.05 16.33
CA GLU A 75 -0.50 -11.42 14.97
C GLU A 75 -0.58 -10.22 14.01
N PRO A 76 0.44 -9.98 13.17
CA PRO A 76 0.37 -8.97 12.12
C PRO A 76 -0.82 -9.22 11.19
N VAL A 77 -1.56 -8.17 10.86
CA VAL A 77 -2.64 -8.24 9.88
C VAL A 77 -2.04 -8.50 8.51
N GLU A 78 -2.45 -9.61 7.88
CA GLU A 78 -2.13 -9.93 6.49
C GLU A 78 -3.40 -9.82 5.65
N LEU A 79 -3.33 -9.00 4.61
CA LEU A 79 -4.45 -8.60 3.77
C LEU A 79 -4.34 -9.24 2.40
N THR A 80 -5.47 -9.38 1.71
CA THR A 80 -5.57 -10.05 0.41
C THR A 80 -5.52 -9.07 -0.76
N TYR A 81 -5.73 -7.77 -0.51
CA TYR A 81 -5.63 -6.74 -1.54
C TYR A 81 -4.92 -5.50 -0.98
N ASP A 82 -4.25 -4.76 -1.86
CA ASP A 82 -3.59 -3.50 -1.49
C ASP A 82 -4.61 -2.45 -1.02
N GLY A 83 -5.78 -2.40 -1.65
CA GLY A 83 -6.88 -1.53 -1.28
C GLY A 83 -7.36 -1.74 0.16
N ASP A 84 -7.31 -2.96 0.68
CA ASP A 84 -7.65 -3.25 2.08
C ASP A 84 -6.63 -2.61 3.03
N ALA A 85 -5.35 -2.57 2.63
CA ALA A 85 -4.29 -1.96 3.43
C ALA A 85 -4.46 -0.44 3.47
N VAL A 86 -4.80 0.16 2.33
CA VAL A 86 -5.13 1.58 2.23
C VAL A 86 -6.33 1.91 3.11
N PHE A 87 -7.42 1.14 2.99
CA PHE A 87 -8.63 1.33 3.79
C PHE A 87 -8.35 1.21 5.30
N LEU A 88 -7.58 0.19 5.70
CA LEU A 88 -7.21 -0.02 7.10
C LEU A 88 -6.40 1.15 7.66
N LEU A 89 -5.45 1.69 6.88
CA LEU A 89 -4.65 2.85 7.30
C LEU A 89 -5.52 4.11 7.44
N MET A 90 -6.40 4.37 6.47
CA MET A 90 -7.33 5.50 6.56
C MET A 90 -8.25 5.38 7.78
N LYS A 91 -8.78 4.18 8.06
CA LYS A 91 -9.63 3.93 9.23
C LYS A 91 -8.91 4.10 10.56
N ASN A 92 -7.69 3.59 10.69
CA ASN A 92 -6.90 3.78 11.90
C ASN A 92 -6.58 5.26 12.17
N ALA A 93 -6.37 6.06 11.12
CA ALA A 93 -6.16 7.50 11.25
C ALA A 93 -7.43 8.31 11.59
N GLU A 94 -8.62 7.73 11.41
CA GLU A 94 -9.89 8.33 11.82
C GLU A 94 -10.25 8.02 13.27
N SER A 95 -9.68 6.97 13.87
CA SER A 95 -9.96 6.58 15.25
C SER A 95 -9.21 7.52 16.22
N PRO A 96 -9.89 8.11 17.23
CA PRO A 96 -9.19 8.77 18.33
C PRO A 96 -8.38 7.70 19.09
N ALA A 97 -7.12 8.02 19.36
CA ALA A 97 -6.23 7.21 20.20
C ALA A 97 -6.76 7.08 21.64
#